data_AF-A0A833G209-F1
#
_entry.id   AF-A0A833G209-F1
#
_cell.length_a   1.000
_cell.length_b   1.000
_cell.length_c   1.000
_cell.angle_alpha   90.00
_cell.angle_beta   90.00
_cell.angle_gamma   90.00
#
_symmetry.space_group_name_H-M   'P 1'
#
loop_
_entity.id
_entity.type
_entity.pdbx_description
1 polymer ?
#
loop_
_entity_poly.entity_id
_entity_poly.type
_entity_poly.pdbx_seq_one_letter_code
_entity_poly.pdbx_strand_id
1 'polypeptide(L)'
;MARAATAAKAPAAAKAPAAKKAPAAAKASTTSRPAASGKPTGRVSQVIGAVVDVTFDGHLPAILNALETDNQGNRLVLEVAQHLGENAVRTIAMDTTEGLVRGAPVTDTGEPISVPVGDETLGRIMNVIGEPVDEAGPVKTASRRVIHQDAPSFVEQSSEAQILVTGIKVVDLLAPYARGGKIGLFGGAGVGKTVIIQELINNVAKA
;
A
#
# COMPACT_ATOMS: atom_id res chain seq x y z
N MET A 1 70.22 8.80 -34.28
CA MET A 1 70.97 7.53 -34.22
C MET A 1 70.13 6.54 -33.43
N ALA A 2 69.47 5.60 -34.14
CA ALA A 2 69.75 4.14 -34.12
C ALA A 2 69.24 3.46 -32.83
N ARG A 3 68.04 2.84 -32.82
CA ARG A 3 67.66 1.44 -33.18
C ARG A 3 68.18 0.36 -32.20
N ALA A 4 67.22 -0.29 -31.50
CA ALA A 4 67.07 -1.74 -31.25
C ALA A 4 65.80 -1.91 -30.37
N ALA A 5 64.63 -2.40 -30.80
CA ALA A 5 64.22 -3.68 -31.39
C ALA A 5 64.21 -4.86 -30.39
N THR A 6 63.00 -5.35 -30.06
CA THR A 6 62.53 -6.75 -29.86
C THR A 6 61.38 -6.76 -28.82
N ALA A 7 60.30 -7.53 -28.90
CA ALA A 7 59.70 -8.37 -29.93
C ALA A 7 58.18 -8.51 -29.61
N ALA A 8 57.39 -8.69 -30.66
CA ALA A 8 55.94 -8.83 -30.61
C ALA A 8 55.48 -10.14 -29.97
N LYS A 9 54.33 -10.12 -29.26
CA LYS A 9 53.58 -11.31 -28.85
C LYS A 9 52.27 -11.36 -29.62
N ALA A 10 52.18 -12.31 -30.56
CA ALA A 10 50.99 -12.67 -31.33
C ALA A 10 50.11 -13.67 -30.55
N PRO A 11 48.87 -13.95 -30.99
CA PRO A 11 47.72 -14.28 -30.14
C PRO A 11 47.61 -15.78 -29.84
N ALA A 12 47.07 -16.12 -28.66
CA ALA A 12 46.76 -17.50 -28.30
C ALA A 12 45.33 -17.85 -28.75
N ALA A 13 45.27 -18.91 -29.54
CA ALA A 13 44.09 -19.43 -30.22
C ALA A 13 43.04 -20.06 -29.28
N ALA A 14 41.81 -20.05 -29.78
CA ALA A 14 40.64 -20.72 -29.26
C ALA A 14 40.84 -22.23 -29.05
N LYS A 15 40.29 -22.75 -27.95
CA LYS A 15 40.02 -24.18 -27.76
C LYS A 15 38.53 -24.36 -27.44
N ALA A 16 37.88 -25.15 -28.30
CA ALA A 16 36.49 -25.57 -28.18
C ALA A 16 36.27 -26.42 -26.91
N PRO A 17 35.08 -26.35 -26.27
CA PRO A 17 34.76 -27.18 -25.13
C PRO A 17 34.32 -28.58 -25.56
N ALA A 18 34.88 -29.59 -24.90
CA ALA A 18 34.52 -30.99 -25.06
C ALA A 18 33.16 -31.30 -24.40
N ALA A 19 32.32 -32.00 -25.15
CA ALA A 19 30.99 -32.45 -24.75
C ALA A 19 31.04 -33.37 -23.51
N LYS A 20 30.22 -33.04 -22.50
CA LYS A 20 29.82 -33.98 -21.44
C LYS A 20 28.33 -34.28 -21.56
N LYS A 21 28.07 -35.58 -21.48
CA LYS A 21 26.86 -36.34 -21.75
C LYS A 21 25.75 -36.02 -20.75
N ALA A 22 24.54 -35.81 -21.25
CA ALA A 22 23.32 -35.55 -20.48
C ALA A 22 22.90 -36.78 -19.63
N PRO A 23 22.31 -36.57 -18.44
CA PRO A 23 21.37 -37.50 -17.85
C PRO A 23 19.92 -37.14 -18.20
N ALA A 24 19.16 -38.21 -18.39
CA ALA A 24 17.78 -38.33 -18.82
C ALA A 24 16.77 -37.34 -18.22
N ALA A 25 15.85 -36.91 -19.09
CA ALA A 25 14.64 -36.17 -18.79
C ALA A 25 13.72 -36.95 -17.82
N ALA A 26 13.48 -36.37 -16.64
CA ALA A 26 12.31 -36.68 -15.83
C ALA A 26 11.17 -35.76 -16.29
N LYS A 27 10.10 -36.36 -16.81
CA LYS A 27 8.86 -35.66 -17.19
C LYS A 27 8.24 -35.00 -15.95
N ALA A 28 8.45 -33.70 -15.79
CA ALA A 28 7.65 -32.89 -14.89
C ALA A 28 6.24 -32.75 -15.49
N SER A 29 5.25 -33.31 -14.80
CA SER A 29 3.84 -33.17 -15.12
C SER A 29 3.41 -31.71 -14.90
N THR A 30 3.47 -30.90 -15.96
CA THR A 30 2.82 -29.60 -16.03
C THR A 30 1.31 -29.81 -16.15
N THR A 31 0.64 -29.98 -15.01
CA THR A 31 -0.80 -29.82 -14.92
C THR A 31 -1.09 -28.32 -14.96
N SER A 32 -1.19 -27.76 -16.16
CA SER A 32 -1.75 -26.42 -16.38
C SER A 32 -3.23 -26.48 -16.05
N ARG A 33 -3.58 -26.09 -14.81
CA ARG A 33 -4.98 -25.86 -14.43
C ARG A 33 -5.47 -24.63 -15.20
N PRO A 34 -6.63 -24.68 -15.87
CA PRO A 34 -7.12 -23.53 -16.62
C PRO A 34 -7.34 -22.36 -15.66
N ALA A 35 -6.78 -21.20 -16.00
CA ALA A 35 -7.04 -19.97 -15.27
C ALA A 35 -8.54 -19.68 -15.36
N ALA A 36 -9.24 -19.81 -14.23
CA ALA A 36 -10.63 -19.41 -14.12
C ALA A 36 -10.69 -17.89 -14.33
N SER A 37 -11.34 -17.47 -15.40
CA SER A 37 -11.52 -16.08 -15.82
C SER A 37 -12.63 -15.38 -15.03
N GLY A 38 -12.59 -15.48 -13.70
CA GLY A 38 -13.50 -14.80 -12.78
C GLY A 38 -12.71 -14.25 -11.60
N LYS A 39 -13.10 -13.09 -11.06
CA LYS A 39 -12.47 -12.55 -9.84
C LYS A 39 -12.49 -13.62 -8.74
N PRO A 40 -11.41 -13.81 -7.95
CA PRO A 40 -11.39 -14.80 -6.89
C PRO A 40 -12.55 -14.54 -5.93
N THR A 41 -13.46 -15.51 -5.82
CA THR A 41 -14.59 -15.43 -4.89
C THR A 41 -14.31 -16.29 -3.67
N GLY A 42 -14.40 -15.68 -2.50
CA GLY A 42 -14.38 -16.34 -1.19
C GLY A 42 -15.75 -16.30 -0.52
N ARG A 43 -15.83 -16.86 0.68
CA ARG A 43 -17.01 -16.85 1.54
C ARG A 43 -16.63 -16.50 2.96
N VAL A 44 -17.46 -15.70 3.64
CA VAL A 44 -17.27 -15.39 5.06
C VAL A 44 -17.36 -16.67 5.88
N SER A 45 -16.32 -17.02 6.63
CA SER A 45 -16.30 -18.19 7.51
C SER A 45 -16.67 -17.81 8.94
N GLN A 46 -16.17 -16.66 9.41
CA GLN A 46 -16.39 -16.20 10.78
C GLN A 46 -16.39 -14.66 10.86
N VAL A 47 -17.17 -14.11 11.80
CA VAL A 47 -17.24 -12.67 12.10
C VAL A 47 -17.05 -12.50 13.60
N ILE A 48 -16.05 -11.72 14.01
CA ILE A 48 -15.73 -11.39 15.42
C ILE A 48 -15.50 -9.87 15.52
N GLY A 49 -16.57 -9.11 15.78
CA GLY A 49 -16.50 -7.66 15.73
C GLY A 49 -15.97 -7.18 14.38
N ALA A 50 -14.97 -6.29 14.38
CA ALA A 50 -14.35 -5.78 13.15
C ALA A 50 -13.47 -6.79 12.40
N VAL A 51 -13.24 -7.99 12.95
CA VAL A 51 -12.42 -9.03 12.32
C VAL A 51 -13.32 -10.02 11.60
N VAL A 52 -13.08 -10.21 10.31
CA VAL A 52 -13.84 -11.14 9.46
C VAL A 52 -12.88 -12.14 8.83
N ASP A 53 -13.11 -13.42 9.08
CA ASP A 53 -12.35 -14.49 8.43
C ASP A 53 -13.10 -14.90 7.15
N VAL A 54 -12.36 -15.03 6.05
CA VAL A 54 -12.87 -15.34 4.71
C VAL A 54 -12.12 -16.53 4.16
N THR A 55 -12.84 -17.56 3.71
CA THR A 55 -12.28 -18.76 3.08
C THR A 55 -12.40 -18.65 1.56
N PHE A 56 -11.32 -18.92 0.85
CA PHE A 56 -11.24 -18.94 -0.60
C PHE A 56 -11.10 -20.37 -1.12
N ASP A 57 -11.85 -20.75 -2.15
CA ASP A 57 -11.75 -22.09 -2.74
C ASP A 57 -10.58 -22.22 -3.73
N GLY A 58 -9.95 -21.10 -4.11
CA GLY A 58 -8.96 -21.01 -5.17
C GLY A 58 -7.75 -20.16 -4.80
N HIS A 59 -7.56 -19.05 -5.53
CA HIS A 59 -6.45 -18.15 -5.29
C HIS A 59 -6.64 -17.42 -3.95
N LEU A 60 -5.60 -17.43 -3.12
CA LEU A 60 -5.59 -16.72 -1.85
C LEU A 60 -5.13 -15.27 -2.11
N PRO A 61 -5.94 -14.25 -1.78
CA PRO A 61 -5.57 -12.85 -1.97
C PRO A 61 -4.30 -12.49 -1.19
N ALA A 62 -3.53 -11.53 -1.69
CA ALA A 62 -2.35 -11.05 -1.00
C ALA A 62 -2.70 -10.32 0.31
N ILE A 63 -1.76 -10.25 1.24
CA ILE A 63 -1.89 -9.38 2.42
C ILE A 63 -1.99 -7.93 1.91
N LEU A 64 -2.82 -7.13 2.56
CA LEU A 64 -3.19 -5.75 2.23
C LEU A 64 -4.16 -5.59 1.06
N ASN A 65 -4.56 -6.67 0.37
CA ASN A 65 -5.60 -6.57 -0.66
C ASN A 65 -6.94 -6.19 -0.05
N ALA A 66 -7.70 -5.40 -0.81
CA ALA A 66 -9.10 -5.12 -0.52
C ALA A 66 -9.99 -6.26 -1.03
N LEU A 67 -10.97 -6.62 -0.23
CA LEU A 67 -12.05 -7.52 -0.59
C LEU A 67 -13.37 -6.77 -0.48
N GLU A 68 -14.33 -7.13 -1.32
CA GLU A 68 -15.66 -6.53 -1.34
C GLU A 68 -16.72 -7.58 -1.02
N THR A 69 -17.65 -7.24 -0.14
CA THR A 69 -18.86 -8.01 0.14
C THR A 69 -20.07 -7.10 0.17
N ASP A 70 -21.22 -7.64 -0.19
CA ASP A 70 -22.49 -6.97 0.08
C ASP A 70 -22.90 -7.23 1.53
N ASN A 71 -23.29 -6.19 2.25
CA ASN A 71 -23.93 -6.28 3.55
C ASN A 71 -25.27 -5.52 3.51
N GLN A 72 -26.35 -6.25 3.25
CA GLN A 72 -27.72 -5.72 3.17
C GLN A 72 -27.87 -4.58 2.15
N GLY A 73 -27.22 -4.70 0.98
CA GLY A 73 -27.24 -3.69 -0.07
C GLY A 73 -26.19 -2.58 0.09
N ASN A 74 -25.39 -2.60 1.15
CA ASN A 74 -24.26 -1.70 1.33
C ASN A 74 -22.95 -2.40 0.95
N ARG A 75 -22.08 -1.67 0.24
CA ARG A 75 -20.73 -2.13 -0.08
C ARG A 75 -19.87 -2.13 1.18
N LEU A 76 -19.48 -3.30 1.66
CA LEU A 76 -18.54 -3.45 2.77
C LEU A 76 -17.18 -3.87 2.23
N VAL A 77 -16.15 -3.09 2.56
CA VAL A 77 -14.75 -3.37 2.19
C VAL A 77 -14.04 -4.02 3.37
N LEU A 78 -13.32 -5.11 3.09
CA LEU A 78 -12.50 -5.83 4.06
C LEU A 78 -11.04 -5.78 3.59
N GLU A 79 -10.09 -5.50 4.48
CA GLU A 79 -8.65 -5.54 4.15
C GLU A 79 -8.02 -6.81 4.68
N VAL A 80 -7.29 -7.55 3.85
CA VAL A 80 -6.58 -8.76 4.27
C VAL A 80 -5.41 -8.42 5.18
N ALA A 81 -5.47 -8.84 6.44
CA ALA A 81 -4.40 -8.58 7.42
C ALA A 81 -3.41 -9.75 7.52
N GLN A 82 -3.87 -10.99 7.38
CA GLN A 82 -3.02 -12.19 7.51
C GLN A 82 -3.63 -13.41 6.82
N HIS A 83 -2.78 -14.38 6.50
CA HIS A 83 -3.18 -15.71 6.04
C HIS A 83 -3.22 -16.66 7.24
N LEU A 84 -4.35 -17.33 7.47
CA LEU A 84 -4.53 -18.26 8.59
C LEU A 84 -4.11 -19.70 8.25
N GLY A 85 -3.96 -20.01 6.96
CA GLY A 85 -3.86 -21.39 6.47
C GLY A 85 -5.22 -21.93 6.02
N GLU A 86 -5.26 -23.16 5.49
CA GLU A 86 -6.51 -23.80 5.02
C GLU A 86 -7.32 -22.96 4.02
N ASN A 87 -6.62 -22.19 3.18
CA ASN A 87 -7.19 -21.19 2.27
C ASN A 87 -8.09 -20.13 2.94
N ALA A 88 -7.87 -19.86 4.23
CA ALA A 88 -8.53 -18.79 4.95
C ALA A 88 -7.60 -17.58 5.13
N VAL A 89 -8.18 -16.40 4.97
CA VAL A 89 -7.56 -15.12 5.30
C VAL A 89 -8.34 -14.47 6.43
N ARG A 90 -7.63 -13.74 7.28
CA ARG A 90 -8.25 -12.86 8.27
C ARG A 90 -8.19 -11.44 7.77
N THR A 91 -9.35 -10.80 7.80
CA THR A 91 -9.55 -9.45 7.30
C THR A 91 -10.04 -8.52 8.39
N ILE A 92 -9.79 -7.23 8.19
CA ILE A 92 -10.30 -6.14 9.02
C ILE A 92 -11.36 -5.41 8.20
N ALA A 93 -12.56 -5.28 8.76
CA ALA A 93 -13.63 -4.54 8.12
C ALA A 93 -13.41 -3.03 8.23
N MET A 94 -13.61 -2.32 7.12
CA MET A 94 -13.48 -0.85 7.05
C MET A 94 -14.73 -0.11 7.54
N ASP A 95 -15.83 -0.86 7.77
CA ASP A 95 -17.10 -0.35 8.28
C ASP A 95 -17.76 -1.41 9.19
N THR A 96 -18.96 -1.13 9.69
CA THR A 96 -19.71 -2.03 10.56
C THR A 96 -19.97 -3.38 9.91
N THR A 97 -19.70 -4.44 10.66
CA THR A 97 -19.97 -5.84 10.29
C THR A 97 -21.33 -6.32 10.82
N GLU A 98 -22.14 -5.42 11.39
CA GLU A 98 -23.48 -5.76 11.85
C GLU A 98 -24.32 -6.26 10.67
N GLY A 99 -24.99 -7.39 10.87
CA GLY A 99 -25.81 -8.01 9.84
C GLY A 99 -25.03 -8.86 8.81
N LEU A 100 -23.70 -8.90 8.87
CA LEU A 100 -22.90 -9.77 7.99
C LEU A 100 -23.09 -11.24 8.38
N VAL A 101 -23.46 -12.07 7.41
CA VAL A 101 -23.78 -13.48 7.64
C VAL A 101 -22.66 -14.39 7.12
N ARG A 102 -22.41 -15.49 7.81
CA ARG A 102 -21.49 -16.54 7.33
C ARG A 102 -21.98 -17.11 6.01
N GLY A 103 -21.04 -17.41 5.11
CA GLY A 103 -21.33 -17.86 3.76
C GLY A 103 -21.59 -16.72 2.77
N ALA A 104 -21.64 -15.45 3.22
CA ALA A 104 -21.75 -14.30 2.34
C ALA A 104 -20.60 -14.30 1.31
N PRO A 105 -20.89 -14.02 0.03
CA PRO A 105 -19.88 -14.03 -1.03
C PRO A 105 -18.97 -12.82 -0.89
N VAL A 106 -17.66 -13.06 -0.96
CA VAL A 106 -16.63 -12.03 -0.90
C VAL A 106 -15.84 -12.07 -2.21
N THR A 107 -15.57 -10.92 -2.79
CA THR A 107 -14.81 -10.80 -4.05
C THR A 107 -13.48 -10.11 -3.79
N ASP A 108 -12.38 -10.71 -4.25
CA ASP A 108 -11.06 -10.07 -4.25
C ASP A 108 -11.00 -8.99 -5.34
N THR A 109 -10.57 -7.77 -4.97
CA THR A 109 -10.34 -6.70 -5.94
C THR A 109 -9.01 -6.88 -6.68
N GLY A 110 -8.09 -7.66 -6.12
CA GLY A 110 -6.75 -7.89 -6.64
C GLY A 110 -5.73 -6.80 -6.29
N GLU A 111 -6.16 -5.72 -5.63
CA GLU A 111 -5.30 -4.60 -5.23
C GLU A 111 -5.63 -4.12 -3.81
N PRO A 112 -4.70 -3.43 -3.12
CA PRO A 112 -5.01 -2.76 -1.87
C PRO A 112 -6.09 -1.68 -2.02
N ILE A 113 -6.64 -1.22 -0.90
CA ILE A 113 -7.58 -0.10 -0.90
C ILE A 113 -6.98 1.09 -1.66
N SER A 114 -7.64 1.49 -2.74
CA SER A 114 -7.25 2.61 -3.59
C SER A 114 -8.19 3.79 -3.39
N VAL A 115 -7.63 4.97 -3.18
CA VAL A 115 -8.39 6.21 -2.91
C VAL A 115 -8.17 7.23 -4.04
N PRO A 116 -9.16 8.08 -4.34
CA PRO A 116 -8.99 9.16 -5.31
C PRO A 116 -7.93 10.16 -4.81
N VAL A 117 -7.07 10.62 -5.71
CA VAL A 117 -6.05 11.65 -5.44
C VAL A 117 -6.04 12.69 -6.56
N GLY A 118 -5.41 13.83 -6.30
CA GLY A 118 -5.31 14.95 -7.24
C GLY A 118 -6.02 16.19 -6.73
N ASP A 119 -5.91 17.28 -7.49
CA ASP A 119 -6.47 18.58 -7.12
C ASP A 119 -8.00 18.55 -7.04
N GLU A 120 -8.65 17.61 -7.70
CA GLU A 120 -10.11 17.42 -7.68
C GLU A 120 -10.63 16.95 -6.31
N THR A 121 -9.73 16.48 -5.44
CA THR A 121 -10.05 16.07 -4.07
C THR A 121 -10.01 17.24 -3.07
N LEU A 122 -9.47 18.40 -3.46
CA LEU A 122 -9.34 19.56 -2.57
C LEU A 122 -10.71 20.08 -2.14
N GLY A 123 -10.87 20.29 -0.83
CA GLY A 123 -12.13 20.76 -0.23
C GLY A 123 -13.20 19.67 -0.08
N ARG A 124 -12.93 18.43 -0.49
CA ARG A 124 -13.83 17.29 -0.33
C ARG A 124 -13.59 16.59 1.01
N ILE A 125 -14.63 15.99 1.58
CA ILE A 125 -14.51 15.10 2.74
C ILE A 125 -14.72 13.66 2.28
N MET A 126 -13.74 12.81 2.55
CA MET A 126 -13.72 11.41 2.12
C MET A 126 -13.53 10.47 3.31
N ASN A 127 -14.11 9.27 3.23
CA ASN A 127 -13.90 8.20 4.20
C ASN A 127 -12.62 7.40 3.90
N VAL A 128 -12.35 6.37 4.72
CA VAL A 128 -11.15 5.53 4.65
C VAL A 128 -11.00 4.78 3.31
N ILE A 129 -12.10 4.45 2.64
CA ILE A 129 -12.12 3.76 1.34
C ILE A 129 -12.16 4.73 0.15
N GLY A 130 -12.08 6.04 0.40
CA GLY A 130 -12.03 7.07 -0.63
C GLY A 130 -13.39 7.44 -1.22
N GLU A 131 -14.49 7.11 -0.55
CA GLU A 131 -15.83 7.55 -0.93
C GLU A 131 -16.14 8.91 -0.30
N PRO A 132 -16.78 9.84 -1.03
CA PRO A 132 -17.15 11.15 -0.50
C PRO A 132 -18.29 11.04 0.52
N VAL A 133 -18.15 11.73 1.64
CA VAL A 133 -19.15 11.80 2.74
C VAL A 133 -19.68 13.22 2.96
N ASP A 134 -19.37 14.14 2.04
CA ASP A 134 -19.75 15.55 2.09
C ASP A 134 -21.06 15.88 1.35
N GLU A 135 -21.79 14.88 0.88
CA GLU A 135 -23.04 15.01 0.09
C GLU A 135 -22.89 15.86 -1.19
N ALA A 136 -21.67 16.20 -1.61
CA ALA A 136 -21.38 17.03 -2.78
C ALA A 136 -21.25 16.22 -4.10
N GLY A 137 -21.83 15.00 -4.12
CA GLY A 137 -21.76 14.08 -5.26
C GLY A 137 -20.41 13.36 -5.41
N PRO A 138 -20.19 12.62 -6.51
CA PRO A 138 -18.97 11.84 -6.69
C PRO A 138 -17.73 12.72 -6.93
N VAL A 139 -16.57 12.29 -6.41
CA VAL A 139 -15.26 12.90 -6.74
C VAL A 139 -14.85 12.41 -8.13
N LYS A 140 -14.85 13.32 -9.11
CA LYS A 140 -14.39 13.03 -10.47
C LYS A 140 -12.88 13.20 -10.52
N THR A 141 -12.13 12.12 -10.40
CA THR A 141 -10.68 12.10 -10.61
C THR A 141 -10.29 11.02 -11.61
N ALA A 142 -9.24 11.28 -12.38
CA ALA A 142 -8.63 10.29 -13.26
C ALA A 142 -7.60 9.41 -12.51
N SER A 143 -7.14 9.83 -11.32
CA SER A 143 -6.05 9.19 -10.60
C SER A 143 -6.52 8.60 -9.27
N ARG A 144 -6.21 7.32 -9.07
CA ARG A 144 -6.36 6.64 -7.77
C ARG A 144 -4.99 6.18 -7.30
N ARG A 145 -4.77 6.20 -6.00
CA ARG A 145 -3.53 5.74 -5.37
C ARG A 145 -3.86 4.75 -4.26
N VAL A 146 -3.09 3.67 -4.18
CA VAL A 146 -3.21 2.70 -3.09
C VAL A 146 -2.68 3.31 -1.79
N ILE A 147 -3.36 3.01 -0.67
CA ILE A 147 -2.98 3.55 0.65
C ILE A 147 -1.70 2.90 1.20
N HIS A 148 -1.40 1.68 0.76
CA HIS A 148 -0.20 0.94 1.13
C HIS A 148 0.91 1.20 0.12
N GLN A 149 1.96 1.89 0.58
CA GLN A 149 3.11 2.27 -0.23
C GLN A 149 4.39 2.05 0.57
N ASP A 150 5.45 1.66 -0.12
CA ASP A 150 6.78 1.62 0.48
C ASP A 150 7.20 3.03 0.89
N ALA A 151 7.96 3.10 1.99
CA ALA A 151 8.56 4.35 2.42
C ALA A 151 9.60 4.83 1.39
N PRO A 152 9.83 6.16 1.28
CA PRO A 152 10.87 6.69 0.41
C PRO A 152 12.22 6.03 0.68
N SER A 153 12.93 5.70 -0.40
CA SER A 153 14.24 5.06 -0.31
C SER A 153 15.27 5.99 0.33
N PHE A 154 16.37 5.42 0.83
CA PHE A 154 17.43 6.22 1.48
C PHE A 154 18.00 7.32 0.58
N VAL A 155 18.06 7.08 -0.74
CA VAL A 155 18.60 8.03 -1.72
C VAL A 155 17.64 9.21 -1.97
N GLU A 156 16.33 9.01 -1.77
CA GLU A 156 15.31 10.05 -1.92
C GLU A 156 15.16 10.92 -0.66
N GLN A 157 15.80 10.55 0.45
CA GLN A 157 15.71 11.30 1.69
C GLN A 157 16.59 12.56 1.62
N SER A 158 15.97 13.72 1.81
CA SER A 158 16.70 14.99 1.93
C SER A 158 17.31 15.14 3.32
N SER A 159 18.57 15.59 3.37
CA SER A 159 19.27 15.94 4.61
C SER A 159 19.17 17.44 4.95
N GLU A 160 18.44 18.23 4.17
CA GLU A 160 18.33 19.67 4.39
C GLU A 160 17.43 19.99 5.60
N ALA A 161 18.00 20.65 6.61
CA ALA A 161 17.24 21.18 7.73
C ALA A 161 16.80 22.62 7.42
N GLN A 162 15.52 22.79 7.13
CA GLN A 162 14.90 24.11 6.95
C GLN A 162 13.86 24.34 8.05
N ILE A 163 13.83 25.53 8.64
CA ILE A 163 12.87 25.88 9.70
C ILE A 163 11.51 26.22 9.05
N LEU A 164 10.44 25.66 9.60
CA LEU A 164 9.05 26.06 9.36
C LEU A 164 8.64 27.04 10.46
N VAL A 165 8.59 28.33 10.13
CA VAL A 165 8.15 29.37 11.06
C VAL A 165 6.64 29.24 11.28
N THR A 166 6.22 29.09 12.53
CA THR A 166 4.81 28.85 12.90
C THR A 166 4.08 30.10 13.36
N GLY A 167 4.81 31.15 13.77
CA GLY A 167 4.26 32.35 14.39
C GLY A 167 3.90 32.15 15.88
N ILE A 168 4.14 30.96 16.44
CA ILE A 168 3.84 30.64 17.82
C ILE A 168 5.13 30.77 18.65
N LYS A 169 5.18 31.78 19.53
CA LYS A 169 6.39 32.13 20.31
C LYS A 169 7.06 30.93 20.99
N VAL A 170 6.28 30.10 21.68
CA VAL A 170 6.84 28.95 22.42
C VAL A 170 7.39 27.88 21.47
N VAL A 171 6.76 27.68 20.32
CA VAL A 171 7.20 26.71 19.30
C VAL A 171 8.44 27.23 18.61
N ASP A 172 8.39 28.44 18.04
CA ASP A 172 9.49 28.99 17.25
C ASP A 172 10.76 29.25 18.10
N LEU A 173 10.61 29.54 19.40
CA LEU A 173 11.75 29.79 20.28
C LEU A 173 12.32 28.52 20.94
N LEU A 174 11.47 27.64 21.47
CA LEU A 174 11.93 26.52 22.29
C LEU A 174 12.00 25.19 21.52
N ALA A 175 11.11 24.98 20.55
CA ALA A 175 10.99 23.72 19.83
C ALA A 175 10.62 23.97 18.35
N PRO A 176 11.51 24.62 17.57
CA PRO A 176 11.20 25.04 16.20
C PRO A 176 10.92 23.83 15.31
N TYR A 177 9.91 23.95 14.45
CA TYR A 177 9.54 22.89 13.53
C TYR A 177 10.43 22.88 12.29
N ALA A 178 10.82 21.69 11.84
CA ALA A 178 11.54 21.51 10.57
C ALA A 178 10.54 21.28 9.42
N ARG A 179 10.76 21.92 8.27
CA ARG A 179 10.01 21.65 7.04
C ARG A 179 10.22 20.19 6.62
N GLY A 180 9.13 19.47 6.36
CA GLY A 180 9.17 18.02 6.09
C GLY A 180 9.39 17.14 7.33
N GLY A 181 9.48 17.73 8.53
CA GLY A 181 9.60 17.01 9.79
C GLY A 181 8.28 16.42 10.29
N LYS A 182 8.38 15.50 11.26
CA LYS A 182 7.23 14.94 11.98
C LYS A 182 7.07 15.66 13.32
N ILE A 183 5.86 16.15 13.60
CA ILE A 183 5.54 16.92 14.79
C ILE A 183 4.58 16.11 15.67
N GLY A 184 4.89 15.99 16.96
CA GLY A 184 4.03 15.33 17.94
C GLY A 184 3.47 16.32 18.97
N LEU A 185 2.15 16.35 19.14
CA LEU A 185 1.48 17.16 20.17
C LEU A 185 1.07 16.26 21.34
N PHE A 186 1.91 16.21 22.36
CA PHE A 186 1.69 15.37 23.54
C PHE A 186 0.93 16.14 24.63
N GLY A 187 -0.16 15.57 25.13
CA GLY A 187 -0.91 16.15 26.25
C GLY A 187 -2.25 15.46 26.51
N GLY A 188 -2.87 15.75 27.66
CA GLY A 188 -4.14 15.16 28.10
C GLY A 188 -5.38 15.69 27.38
N ALA A 189 -6.57 15.34 27.88
CA ALA A 189 -7.83 15.92 27.41
C ALA A 189 -7.91 17.41 27.80
N GLY A 190 -8.47 18.25 26.93
CA GLY A 190 -8.71 19.67 27.23
C GLY A 190 -7.48 20.60 27.22
N VAL A 191 -6.26 20.09 26.99
CA VAL A 191 -5.03 20.90 27.00
C VAL A 191 -4.78 21.73 25.73
N GLY A 192 -5.77 21.84 24.84
CA GLY A 192 -5.67 22.69 23.65
C GLY A 192 -4.99 22.07 22.42
N LYS A 193 -4.81 20.73 22.34
CA LYS A 193 -4.21 20.08 21.15
C LYS A 193 -4.90 20.46 19.84
N THR A 194 -6.23 20.37 19.81
CA THR A 194 -7.03 20.75 18.63
C THR A 194 -6.93 22.24 18.33
N VAL A 195 -6.86 23.08 19.36
CA VAL A 195 -6.71 24.55 19.21
C VAL A 195 -5.36 24.88 18.59
N ILE A 196 -4.28 24.22 19.02
CA ILE A 196 -2.95 24.39 18.43
C ILE A 196 -2.95 23.97 16.95
N ILE A 197 -3.62 22.86 16.60
CA ILE A 197 -3.73 22.43 15.20
C ILE A 197 -4.49 23.49 14.37
N GLN A 198 -5.60 24.01 14.87
CA GLN A 198 -6.36 25.07 14.20
C GLN A 198 -5.51 26.33 14.00
N GLU A 199 -4.72 26.70 15.02
CA GLU A 199 -3.82 27.86 14.95
C GLU A 199 -2.68 27.64 13.94
N LEU A 200 -2.10 26.43 13.89
CA LEU A 200 -1.10 26.07 12.89
C LEU A 200 -1.68 26.15 11.47
N ILE A 201 -2.91 25.67 11.25
CA ILE A 201 -3.60 25.81 9.95
C ILE A 201 -3.80 27.29 9.62
N ASN A 202 -4.23 28.11 10.58
CA ASN A 202 -4.43 29.54 10.36
C ASN A 202 -3.13 30.25 9.94
N ASN A 203 -2.00 29.97 10.60
CA ASN A 203 -0.75 30.70 10.38
C ASN A 203 0.06 30.15 9.19
N VAL A 204 0.00 28.84 8.92
CA VAL A 204 0.80 28.21 7.86
C VAL A 204 0.04 28.11 6.53
N ALA A 205 -1.27 27.83 6.55
CA ALA A 205 -2.02 27.62 5.31
C ALA A 205 -2.57 28.91 4.67
N LYS A 206 -2.60 30.02 5.42
CA LYS A 206 -3.01 31.35 4.89
C LYS A 206 -1.83 32.24 4.49
N ALA A 207 -0.61 31.90 4.92
CA ALA A 207 0.63 32.62 4.61
C ALA A 207 1.20 32.16 3.27
#